data_AF-A0A022Q1Y9-F1
#
_entry.id   AF-A0A022Q1Y9-F1
#
_cell.length_a   1.000
_cell.length_b   1.000
_cell.length_c   1.000
_cell.angle_alpha   90.00
_cell.angle_beta   90.00
_cell.angle_gamma   90.00
#
_symmetry.space_group_name_H-M   'P 1'
#
loop_
_entity.id
_entity.type
_entity.pdbx_description
1 polymer ?
#
loop_
_entity_poly.entity_id
_entity_poly.type
_entity_poly.pdbx_seq_one_letter_code
_entity_poly.pdbx_strand_id
1 'polypeptide(L)'
;MAAANSQERNTSNADSPGSNMVETLKQLLVRYGTQLLKPCDSTEELLELLHNLHCVLIHTLHDHKDRVQLALQSSKEALIANELIRHTERDVRISVASCISEIVRITAPDEPYKEDQMK
;
A
#
# COMPACT_ATOMS: atom_id res chain seq x y z
N MET A 1 -0.81 55.77 24.27
CA MET A 1 -0.43 56.06 22.87
C MET A 1 0.35 54.84 22.39
N ALA A 2 -0.34 53.81 21.85
CA ALA A 2 -0.55 53.57 20.41
C ALA A 2 0.78 53.28 19.68
N ALA A 3 1.03 52.23 18.89
CA ALA A 3 0.30 51.08 18.31
C ALA A 3 1.37 49.99 18.00
N ALA A 4 1.18 48.68 18.16
CA ALA A 4 0.50 47.69 17.31
C ALA A 4 0.99 47.56 15.83
N ASN A 5 1.35 46.31 15.46
CA ASN A 5 1.50 45.70 14.10
C ASN A 5 2.74 46.09 13.25
N SER A 6 3.40 45.21 12.48
CA SER A 6 2.88 44.09 11.68
C SER A 6 3.87 42.92 11.47
N GLN A 7 3.25 41.75 11.50
CA GLN A 7 3.57 40.46 10.90
C GLN A 7 4.14 40.47 9.47
N GLU A 8 5.08 39.57 9.16
CA GLU A 8 5.02 38.78 7.93
C GLU A 8 5.16 37.29 8.29
N ARG A 9 4.02 36.61 8.25
CA ARG A 9 3.93 35.17 8.09
C ARG A 9 4.62 34.85 6.77
N ASN A 10 5.52 33.88 6.74
CA ASN A 10 5.75 33.14 5.52
C ASN A 10 5.30 31.68 5.72
N THR A 11 3.97 31.54 5.77
CA THR A 11 3.29 30.29 5.44
C THR A 11 3.24 30.20 3.92
N SER A 12 4.21 29.54 3.31
CA SER A 12 4.02 28.99 1.97
C SER A 12 4.93 27.78 1.76
N ASN A 13 4.38 26.61 2.08
CA ASN A 13 4.44 25.54 1.09
C ASN A 13 3.09 24.87 1.09
N ALA A 14 2.35 25.13 0.02
CA ALA A 14 1.02 24.64 -0.20
C ALA A 14 1.02 23.11 -0.12
N ASP A 15 0.21 22.55 0.77
CA ASP A 15 -0.26 21.18 0.64
C ASP A 15 -1.03 21.09 -0.68
N SER A 16 -0.31 20.66 -1.72
CA SER A 16 -0.93 20.26 -2.97
C SER A 16 -1.97 19.18 -2.67
N PRO A 17 -3.19 19.24 -3.22
CA PRO A 17 -4.23 18.22 -2.98
C PRO A 17 -3.77 16.78 -3.22
N GLY A 18 -2.82 16.59 -4.15
CA GLY A 18 -2.19 15.29 -4.42
C GLY A 18 -1.25 14.79 -3.31
N SER A 19 -0.74 15.66 -2.44
CA SER A 19 0.12 15.28 -1.31
C SER A 19 -0.65 14.50 -0.24
N ASN A 20 -1.90 14.91 0.04
CA ASN A 20 -2.77 14.24 1.01
C ASN A 20 -3.20 12.84 0.52
N MET A 21 -3.51 12.72 -0.78
CA MET A 21 -3.89 11.44 -1.38
C MET A 21 -2.77 10.40 -1.31
N VAL A 22 -1.53 10.78 -1.66
CA VAL A 22 -0.38 9.86 -1.59
C VAL A 22 -0.12 9.42 -0.15
N GLU A 23 -0.22 10.32 0.82
CA GLU A 23 -0.04 9.95 2.23
C GLU A 23 -1.13 8.99 2.71
N THR A 24 -2.39 9.21 2.28
CA THR A 24 -3.50 8.30 2.55
C THR A 24 -3.24 6.91 1.96
N LEU A 25 -2.78 6.82 0.70
CA LEU A 25 -2.42 5.55 0.07
C LEU A 25 -1.33 4.81 0.87
N LYS A 26 -0.27 5.51 1.31
CA LYS A 26 0.81 4.92 2.12
C LYS A 26 0.27 4.33 3.43
N GLN A 27 -0.57 5.08 4.14
CA GLN A 27 -1.14 4.62 5.40
C GLN A 27 -2.01 3.38 5.20
N LEU A 28 -2.82 3.33 4.13
CA LEU A 28 -3.65 2.18 3.82
C LEU A 28 -2.82 0.97 3.40
N LEU A 29 -1.79 1.14 2.57
CA LEU A 29 -0.87 0.07 2.18
C LEU A 29 -0.18 -0.54 3.41
N VAL A 30 0.36 0.30 4.29
CA VAL A 30 0.99 -0.15 5.54
C VAL A 30 -0.03 -0.88 6.41
N ARG A 31 -1.24 -0.32 6.59
CA ARG A 31 -2.28 -0.91 7.43
C ARG A 31 -2.68 -2.30 6.95
N TYR A 32 -3.09 -2.44 5.69
CA TYR A 32 -3.55 -3.72 5.18
C TYR A 32 -2.41 -4.73 5.04
N GLY A 33 -1.22 -4.28 4.62
CA GLY A 33 -0.03 -5.13 4.58
C GLY A 33 0.32 -5.70 5.96
N THR A 34 0.34 -4.87 7.01
CA THR A 34 0.64 -5.34 8.38
C THR A 34 -0.47 -6.19 9.00
N GLN A 35 -1.73 -6.02 8.58
CA GLN A 35 -2.82 -6.92 9.00
C GLN A 35 -2.68 -8.30 8.36
N LEU A 36 -2.29 -8.38 7.08
CA LEU A 36 -2.05 -9.66 6.39
C LEU A 36 -0.87 -10.45 6.93
N LEU A 37 0.07 -9.82 7.64
CA LEU A 37 1.16 -10.51 8.34
C LEU A 37 0.70 -11.25 9.60
N LYS A 38 -0.56 -11.08 10.01
CA LYS A 38 -1.14 -11.73 11.18
C LYS A 38 -2.14 -12.80 10.75
N PRO A 39 -2.33 -13.86 11.55
CA PRO A 39 -3.42 -14.80 11.34
C PRO A 39 -4.77 -14.07 11.34
N CYS A 40 -5.61 -14.37 10.35
CA CYS A 40 -7.01 -13.93 10.33
C CYS A 40 -7.89 -14.95 11.03
N ASP A 41 -8.99 -14.51 11.65
CA ASP A 41 -9.91 -15.38 12.37
C ASP A 41 -10.81 -16.19 11.43
N SER A 42 -10.96 -15.73 10.17
CA SER A 42 -11.75 -16.41 9.14
C SER A 42 -11.27 -16.16 7.72
N THR A 43 -11.67 -17.02 6.78
CA THR A 43 -11.47 -16.82 5.34
C THR A 43 -12.12 -15.52 4.84
N GLU A 44 -13.29 -15.17 5.38
CA GLU A 44 -14.07 -14.02 4.92
C GLU A 44 -13.39 -12.70 5.31
N GLU A 45 -12.83 -12.63 6.52
CA GLU A 45 -11.96 -11.53 6.95
C GLU A 45 -10.71 -11.43 6.07
N LEU A 46 -10.04 -12.55 5.78
CA LEU A 46 -8.87 -12.58 4.90
C LEU A 46 -9.20 -12.05 3.50
N LEU A 47 -10.33 -12.47 2.93
CA LEU A 47 -10.80 -12.01 1.61
C LEU A 47 -11.12 -10.51 1.62
N GLU A 48 -11.74 -10.00 2.69
CA GLU A 48 -12.01 -8.57 2.84
C GLU A 48 -10.69 -7.77 2.91
N LEU A 49 -9.69 -8.25 3.65
CA LEU A 49 -8.37 -7.62 3.71
C LEU A 49 -7.67 -7.60 2.36
N LEU A 50 -7.68 -8.73 1.63
CA LEU A 50 -7.09 -8.82 0.29
C LEU A 50 -7.83 -7.93 -0.72
N HIS A 51 -9.16 -7.89 -0.66
CA HIS A 51 -9.96 -7.01 -1.51
C HIS A 51 -9.63 -5.53 -1.25
N ASN A 52 -9.58 -5.13 0.01
CA ASN A 52 -9.25 -3.77 0.40
C ASN A 52 -7.82 -3.38 -0.01
N LEU A 53 -6.84 -4.27 0.18
CA LEU A 53 -5.48 -4.06 -0.30
C LEU A 53 -5.45 -3.90 -1.82
N HIS A 54 -6.12 -4.78 -2.55
CA HIS A 54 -6.23 -4.70 -4.02
C HIS A 54 -6.82 -3.36 -4.47
N CYS A 55 -7.89 -2.90 -3.82
CA CYS A 55 -8.49 -1.59 -4.08
C CYS A 55 -7.49 -0.44 -3.89
N VAL A 56 -6.61 -0.49 -2.89
CA VAL A 56 -5.57 0.54 -2.72
C VAL A 56 -4.49 0.43 -3.81
N LEU A 57 -4.10 -0.79 -4.17
CA LEU A 57 -3.07 -1.04 -5.18
C LEU A 57 -3.50 -0.55 -6.58
N ILE A 58 -4.75 -0.80 -7.01
CA ILE A 58 -5.24 -0.34 -8.33
C ILE A 58 -5.27 1.20 -8.46
N HIS A 59 -5.48 1.91 -7.35
CA HIS A 59 -5.48 3.38 -7.33
C HIS A 59 -4.08 3.98 -7.12
N THR A 60 -3.09 3.12 -6.90
CA THR A 60 -1.69 3.55 -6.80
C THR A 60 -1.13 3.73 -8.22
N LEU A 61 -1.08 4.98 -8.64
CA LEU A 61 -0.58 5.39 -9.95
C LEU A 61 0.95 5.33 -10.02
N HIS A 62 1.45 5.13 -11.23
CA HIS A 62 2.88 4.98 -11.53
C HIS A 62 3.70 6.23 -11.14
N ASP A 63 3.13 7.43 -11.25
CA ASP A 63 3.75 8.71 -10.88
C ASP A 63 3.92 8.91 -9.36
N HIS A 64 3.41 7.98 -8.54
CA HIS A 64 3.56 8.00 -7.09
C HIS A 64 4.41 6.84 -6.56
N LYS A 65 4.90 5.95 -7.43
CA LYS A 65 5.68 4.74 -7.09
C LYS A 65 6.79 5.02 -6.07
N ASP A 66 7.67 5.97 -6.35
CA ASP A 66 8.82 6.27 -5.47
C ASP A 66 8.41 6.73 -4.08
N ARG A 67 7.21 7.33 -3.97
CA ARG A 67 6.67 7.83 -2.70
C ARG A 67 6.02 6.72 -1.87
N VAL A 68 5.56 5.64 -2.50
CA VAL A 68 4.80 4.54 -1.87
C VAL A 68 5.59 3.23 -1.76
N GLN A 69 6.75 3.10 -2.41
CA GLN A 69 7.49 1.85 -2.50
C GLN A 69 7.85 1.25 -1.12
N LEU A 70 8.21 2.10 -0.15
CA LEU A 70 8.44 1.65 1.23
C LEU A 70 7.17 1.17 1.93
N ALA A 71 6.01 1.76 1.61
CA ALA A 71 4.72 1.36 2.18
C ALA A 71 4.25 0.00 1.66
N LEU A 72 4.75 -0.45 0.50
CA LEU A 72 4.44 -1.77 -0.06
C LEU A 72 5.14 -2.93 0.65
N GLN A 73 6.14 -2.69 1.49
CA GLN A 73 7.00 -3.78 1.99
C GLN A 73 6.22 -4.83 2.78
N SER A 74 5.35 -4.41 3.70
CA SER A 74 4.54 -5.36 4.47
C SER A 74 3.56 -6.13 3.59
N SER A 75 2.99 -5.49 2.56
CA SER A 75 2.14 -6.18 1.58
C SER A 75 2.92 -7.21 0.77
N LYS A 76 4.12 -6.85 0.30
CA LYS A 76 4.99 -7.74 -0.46
C LYS A 76 5.38 -8.98 0.34
N GLU A 77 5.82 -8.77 1.58
CA GLU A 77 6.19 -9.84 2.49
C GLU A 77 5.01 -10.78 2.78
N ALA A 78 3.82 -10.23 3.05
CA ALA A 78 2.65 -11.03 3.33
C ALA A 78 2.20 -11.85 2.10
N LEU A 79 2.17 -11.24 0.91
CA LEU A 79 1.60 -11.85 -0.29
C LEU A 79 2.41 -13.02 -0.85
N ILE A 80 3.68 -13.16 -0.48
CA ILE A 80 4.53 -14.31 -0.84
C ILE A 80 4.57 -15.39 0.25
N ALA A 81 3.93 -15.15 1.40
CA ALA A 81 3.88 -16.12 2.48
C ALA A 81 3.14 -17.39 2.02
N ASN A 82 3.70 -18.56 2.36
CA ASN A 82 3.18 -19.86 1.93
C ASN A 82 1.71 -20.06 2.30
N GLU A 83 1.31 -19.51 3.44
CA GLU A 83 -0.03 -19.52 4.00
C GLU A 83 -1.05 -18.88 3.03
N LEU A 84 -0.64 -17.84 2.29
CA LEU A 84 -1.48 -17.16 1.31
C LEU A 84 -1.37 -17.75 -0.08
N ILE A 85 -0.15 -18.01 -0.57
CA ILE A 85 0.05 -18.52 -1.95
C ILE A 85 -0.46 -19.96 -2.11
N ARG A 86 -0.40 -20.77 -1.05
CA ARG A 86 -0.85 -22.18 -1.03
C ARG A 86 -2.13 -22.37 -0.22
N HIS A 87 -2.86 -21.28 0.03
CA HIS A 87 -4.13 -21.34 0.75
C HIS A 87 -5.11 -22.33 0.10
N THR A 88 -5.92 -23.04 0.89
CA THR A 88 -6.85 -24.07 0.37
C THR A 88 -7.97 -23.47 -0.48
N GLU A 89 -8.48 -22.31 -0.05
CA GLU A 89 -9.55 -21.60 -0.74
C GLU A 89 -9.07 -20.93 -2.03
N ARG A 90 -9.80 -21.18 -3.12
CA ARG A 90 -9.45 -20.69 -4.46
C ARG A 90 -9.50 -19.17 -4.55
N ASP A 91 -10.52 -18.56 -3.96
CA ASP A 91 -10.76 -17.12 -4.06
C ASP A 91 -9.68 -16.31 -3.33
N VAL A 92 -9.11 -16.88 -2.27
CA VAL A 92 -7.93 -16.31 -1.60
C VAL A 92 -6.74 -16.29 -2.55
N ARG A 93 -6.43 -17.42 -3.20
CA ARG A 93 -5.32 -17.51 -4.16
C ARG A 93 -5.49 -16.57 -5.35
N ILE A 94 -6.70 -16.42 -5.86
CA ILE A 94 -7.02 -15.46 -6.94
C ILE A 94 -6.77 -14.03 -6.46
N SER A 95 -7.26 -13.68 -5.27
CA SER A 95 -7.10 -12.34 -4.70
C SER A 95 -5.63 -11.99 -4.44
N VAL A 96 -4.84 -12.95 -3.95
CA VAL A 96 -3.39 -12.82 -3.78
C VAL A 96 -2.70 -12.58 -5.13
N ALA A 97 -3.01 -13.38 -6.15
CA ALA A 97 -2.43 -13.22 -7.49
C ALA A 97 -2.76 -11.85 -8.12
N SER A 98 -3.98 -11.34 -7.90
CA SER A 98 -4.39 -9.99 -8.32
C SER A 98 -3.56 -8.91 -7.62
N CYS A 99 -3.38 -9.01 -6.29
CA CYS A 99 -2.55 -8.07 -5.54
C CYS A 99 -1.09 -8.08 -6.02
N ILE A 100 -0.52 -9.27 -6.24
CA ILE A 100 0.85 -9.43 -6.76
C ILE A 100 0.98 -8.78 -8.14
N SER A 101 0.00 -8.98 -9.03
CA SER A 101 -0.01 -8.40 -10.38
C SER A 101 0.03 -6.87 -10.33
N GLU A 102 -0.71 -6.27 -9.40
CA GLU A 102 -0.68 -4.81 -9.20
C GLU A 102 0.64 -4.32 -8.59
N ILE A 103 1.24 -5.08 -7.67
CA ILE A 103 2.59 -4.77 -7.16
C ILE A 103 3.61 -4.77 -8.30
N VAL A 104 3.57 -5.78 -9.18
CA VAL A 104 4.43 -5.84 -10.38
C VAL A 104 4.21 -4.60 -11.26
N ARG A 105 2.95 -4.20 -11.49
CA ARG A 105 2.61 -2.99 -12.26
C ARG A 105 3.16 -1.72 -11.60
N ILE A 106 3.03 -1.58 -10.29
CA ILE A 106 3.48 -0.40 -9.54
C ILE A 106 5.00 -0.32 -9.53
N THR A 107 5.71 -1.43 -9.33
CA THR A 107 7.17 -1.42 -9.22
C THR A 107 7.89 -1.42 -10.56
N ALA A 108 7.21 -1.70 -11.67
CA ALA A 108 7.82 -1.64 -13.01
C ALA A 108 8.53 -0.28 -13.25
N PRO A 109 9.66 -0.25 -13.98
CA PRO A 109 10.37 -1.39 -14.56
C PRO A 109 11.22 -2.19 -13.57
N ASP A 110 11.24 -1.81 -12.28
CA ASP A 110 12.04 -2.48 -11.26
C ASP A 110 11.42 -3.81 -10.82
N GLU A 111 12.28 -4.72 -10.40
CA GLU A 111 11.85 -6.02 -9.91
C GLU A 111 11.02 -5.86 -8.63
N PRO A 112 9.78 -6.37 -8.58
CA PRO A 112 8.93 -6.26 -7.40
C PRO A 112 9.53 -7.06 -6.25
N TYR A 113 10.03 -8.26 -6.50
CA TYR A 113 10.58 -9.17 -5.49
C TYR A 113 12.01 -9.51 -5.86
N LYS A 114 12.84 -9.87 -4.89
CA LYS A 114 14.15 -10.45 -5.20
C LYS A 114 13.98 -11.93 -5.56
N GLU A 115 14.89 -12.50 -6.35
CA GLU A 115 14.87 -13.92 -6.74
C GLU A 115 14.77 -14.88 -5.54
N ASP A 116 15.31 -14.50 -4.38
CA ASP A 116 15.23 -15.30 -3.16
C ASP A 116 13.85 -15.29 -2.48
N GLN A 117 12.99 -14.33 -2.80
CA GLN A 117 11.66 -14.15 -2.23
C GLN A 117 10.55 -14.95 -2.95
N MET A 118 10.72 -15.27 -4.23
CA MET A 118 9.71 -16.00 -5.01
C MET A 118 10.17 -17.43 -5.31
N LYS A 119 10.13 -18.31 -4.31
CA LYS A 119 10.51 -19.73 -4.45
C LYS A 119 9.35 -20.69 -4.28
#